data_AF-A0A7X6JQZ2-F1
#
_entry.id   AF-A0A7X6JQZ2-F1
#
_cell.length_a   1.000
_cell.length_b   1.000
_cell.length_c   1.000
_cell.angle_alpha   90.00
_cell.angle_beta   90.00
_cell.angle_gamma   90.00
#
_symmetry.space_group_name_H-M   'P 1'
#
loop_
_entity.id
_entity.type
_entity.pdbx_description
1 polymer ?
#
loop_
_entity_poly.entity_id
_entity_poly.type
_entity_poly.pdbx_seq_one_letter_code
_entity_poly.pdbx_strand_id
1 'polypeptide(L)'
;MEIIYLLFIVLLAAFLGFELIRKVPATLHTPLMSGSNAISGITLVGALVASGSDNNLLTTILGTAAVALASINVVGGYLVTDRMLGMFKKKDK
;
A
#
# COMPACT_ATOMS: atom_id res chain seq x y z
N MET A 1 4.44 16.50 -16.15
CA MET A 1 3.02 16.12 -16.32
C MET A 1 2.18 17.33 -15.99
N GLU A 2 1.37 17.82 -16.91
CA GLU A 2 0.40 18.87 -16.59
C GLU A 2 -0.61 18.40 -15.54
N ILE A 3 -1.11 19.31 -14.72
CA ILE A 3 -2.05 19.01 -13.63
C ILE A 3 -3.32 18.30 -14.13
N ILE A 4 -3.74 18.61 -15.36
CA ILE A 4 -4.89 17.97 -16.01
C ILE A 4 -4.66 16.46 -16.21
N TYR A 5 -3.43 16.04 -16.54
CA TYR A 5 -3.10 14.62 -16.67
C TYR A 5 -3.07 13.91 -15.32
N LEU A 6 -2.57 14.56 -14.26
CA LEU A 6 -2.59 13.98 -12.91
C LEU A 6 -4.02 13.78 -12.41
N LEU A 7 -4.88 14.78 -12.59
CA LEU A 7 -6.31 14.67 -12.25
C LEU A 7 -7.00 13.57 -13.06
N PHE A 8 -6.72 13.49 -14.35
CA PHE A 8 -7.26 12.43 -15.21
C PHE A 8 -6.87 11.03 -14.70
N ILE A 9 -5.59 10.84 -14.34
CA ILE A 9 -5.11 9.57 -13.77
C ILE A 9 -5.81 9.26 -12.45
N VAL A 10 -5.91 10.23 -11.54
CA VAL A 10 -6.57 10.04 -10.24
C VAL A 10 -8.03 9.64 -10.40
N LEU A 11 -8.77 10.31 -11.29
CA LEU A 11 -10.17 10.00 -11.55
C LEU A 11 -10.32 8.59 -12.13
N LEU A 12 -9.57 8.23 -13.18
CA LEU A 12 -9.65 6.90 -13.78
C LEU A 12 -9.22 5.79 -12.80
N ALA A 13 -8.17 6.01 -12.01
CA ALA A 13 -7.72 5.06 -10.99
C ALA A 13 -8.79 4.85 -9.91
N ALA A 14 -9.49 5.90 -9.47
CA ALA A 14 -10.58 5.78 -8.51
C ALA A 14 -11.77 4.98 -9.08
N PHE A 15 -12.19 5.26 -10.31
CA PHE A 15 -13.23 4.47 -11.00
C PHE A 15 -12.83 3.01 -11.17
N LEU A 16 -11.58 2.76 -11.57
CA LEU A 16 -11.05 1.41 -11.71
C LEU A 16 -11.06 0.67 -10.36
N GLY A 17 -10.62 1.32 -9.28
CA GLY A 17 -10.65 0.74 -7.93
C GLY A 17 -12.06 0.33 -7.50
N PHE A 18 -13.06 1.20 -7.73
CA PHE A 18 -14.46 0.89 -7.45
C PHE A 18 -14.96 -0.32 -8.24
N GLU A 19 -14.70 -0.37 -9.55
CA GLU A 19 -15.16 -1.45 -10.43
C GLU A 19 -14.50 -2.80 -10.09
N LEU A 20 -13.24 -2.79 -9.66
CA LEU A 20 -12.52 -3.99 -9.22
C LEU A 20 -13.09 -4.53 -7.90
N ILE A 21 -13.27 -3.67 -6.89
CA ILE A 21 -13.71 -4.08 -5.55
C ILE A 21 -15.15 -4.64 -5.60
N ARG A 22 -16.03 -4.09 -6.44
CA ARG A 22 -17.42 -4.59 -6.60
C ARG A 22 -17.52 -6.04 -7.06
N LYS A 23 -16.47 -6.58 -7.69
CA LYS A 23 -16.45 -7.95 -8.23
C LYS A 23 -15.82 -8.96 -7.27
N VAL A 24 -15.38 -8.53 -6.09
CA VAL A 24 -14.76 -9.42 -5.10
C VAL A 24 -15.85 -10.16 -4.30
N PRO A 25 -15.80 -11.50 -4.20
CA PRO A 25 -16.76 -12.25 -3.39
C PRO A 25 -16.61 -11.95 -1.90
N ALA A 26 -17.70 -12.10 -1.13
CA ALA A 26 -17.75 -11.71 0.28
C ALA A 26 -16.70 -12.43 1.16
N THR A 27 -16.34 -13.66 0.79
CA THR A 27 -15.31 -14.47 1.48
C THR A 27 -13.91 -13.85 1.41
N LEU A 28 -13.65 -12.96 0.45
CA LEU A 28 -12.35 -12.33 0.26
C LEU A 28 -12.28 -10.89 0.80
N HIS A 29 -13.33 -10.34 1.43
CA HIS A 29 -13.27 -8.96 1.93
C HIS A 29 -12.20 -8.73 2.99
N THR A 30 -11.99 -9.67 3.91
CA THR A 30 -10.95 -9.54 4.95
C THR A 30 -9.54 -9.66 4.36
N PRO A 31 -9.22 -10.67 3.52
CA PRO A 31 -7.97 -10.68 2.76
C PRO A 31 -7.77 -9.44 1.88
N LEU A 32 -8.83 -8.93 1.24
CA LEU A 32 -8.79 -7.72 0.42
C LEU A 32 -8.46 -6.48 1.25
N MET A 33 -9.08 -6.33 2.43
CA MET A 33 -8.76 -5.25 3.36
C MET A 33 -7.28 -5.29 3.75
N SER A 34 -6.77 -6.46 4.14
CA SER A 34 -5.34 -6.65 4.44
C SER A 34 -4.45 -6.32 3.25
N GLY A 35 -4.81 -6.81 2.05
CA GLY A 35 -4.06 -6.55 0.81
C GLY A 35 -4.01 -5.07 0.43
N SER A 36 -5.13 -4.35 0.55
CA SER A 36 -5.17 -2.91 0.30
C SER A 36 -4.30 -2.12 1.29
N ASN A 37 -4.21 -2.58 2.55
CA ASN A 37 -3.29 -2.00 3.53
C ASN A 37 -1.82 -2.24 3.11
N ALA A 38 -1.47 -3.45 2.66
CA ALA A 38 -0.13 -3.74 2.14
C ALA A 38 0.25 -2.85 0.94
N ILE A 39 -0.70 -2.58 0.03
CA ILE A 39 -0.51 -1.70 -1.13
C ILE A 39 -0.32 -0.23 -0.69
N SER A 40 -1.01 0.21 0.38
CA SER A 40 -0.83 1.57 0.95
C SER A 40 0.60 1.83 1.44
N GLY A 41 1.38 0.77 1.65
CA GLY A 41 2.81 0.81 1.91
C GLY A 41 3.65 1.46 0.79
N ILE A 42 3.06 1.81 -0.37
CA ILE A 42 3.69 2.68 -1.38
C ILE A 42 4.18 4.03 -0.80
N THR A 43 3.62 4.44 0.33
CA THR A 43 4.13 5.57 1.15
C THR A 43 5.62 5.47 1.47
N LEU A 44 6.22 4.27 1.46
CA LEU A 44 7.66 4.05 1.59
C LEU A 44 8.47 4.81 0.53
N VAL A 45 7.98 4.90 -0.71
CA VAL A 45 8.64 5.66 -1.78
C VAL A 45 8.70 7.14 -1.41
N GLY A 46 7.59 7.69 -0.92
CA GLY A 46 7.54 9.07 -0.43
C GLY A 46 8.46 9.29 0.76
N ALA A 47 8.51 8.36 1.71
CA ALA A 47 9.39 8.42 2.87
C ALA A 47 10.88 8.42 2.49
N LEU A 48 11.28 7.60 1.51
CA LEU A 48 12.65 7.55 1.01
C LEU A 48 13.06 8.86 0.34
N VAL A 49 12.19 9.42 -0.50
CA VAL A 49 12.42 10.72 -1.15
C VAL A 49 12.52 11.85 -0.10
N ALA A 50 11.62 11.86 0.89
CA ALA A 50 11.61 12.87 1.94
C ALA A 50 12.84 12.77 2.86
N SER A 51 13.28 11.56 3.21
CA SER A 51 14.44 11.33 4.09
C SER A 51 15.75 11.86 3.49
N GLY A 52 15.89 11.84 2.16
CA GLY A 52 17.06 12.37 1.45
C GLY A 52 16.99 13.83 1.04
N SER A 53 15.95 14.57 1.46
CA SER A 53 15.65 15.90 0.90
C SER A 53 16.41 17.07 1.54
N ASP A 54 16.85 16.94 2.79
CA ASP A 54 17.52 18.03 3.52
C ASP A 54 18.45 17.48 4.61
N ASN A 55 19.50 18.23 4.97
CA ASN A 55 20.51 17.83 5.96
C ASN A 55 20.20 18.26 7.40
N ASN A 56 18.98 18.72 7.65
CA ASN A 56 18.53 19.14 8.97
C ASN A 56 18.27 17.92 9.88
N LEU A 57 18.73 17.98 11.14
CA LEU A 57 18.54 16.94 12.15
C LEU A 57 17.07 16.50 12.27
N LEU A 58 16.15 17.47 12.24
CA LEU A 58 14.72 17.20 12.34
C LEU A 58 14.19 16.40 11.13
N THR A 59 14.63 16.76 9.92
CA THR A 59 14.31 16.04 8.68
C THR A 59 14.86 14.62 8.72
N THR A 60 16.09 14.43 9.19
CA THR A 60 16.71 13.10 9.34
C THR A 60 15.94 12.21 10.31
N ILE A 61 15.53 12.74 11.47
CA ILE A 61 14.77 11.97 12.47
C ILE A 61 13.40 11.59 11.92
N LEU A 62 12.66 12.55 11.36
CA LEU A 62 11.33 12.29 10.82
C LEU A 62 11.38 11.39 9.58
N GLY A 63 12.36 11.58 8.69
CA GLY A 63 12.58 10.75 7.51
C GLY A 63 12.91 9.31 7.89
N THR A 64 13.81 9.11 8.86
CA THR A 64 14.15 7.77 9.38
C THR A 64 12.92 7.10 10.01
N ALA A 65 12.16 7.83 10.84
CA ALA A 65 10.92 7.31 11.43
C ALA A 65 9.87 6.96 10.36
N ALA A 66 9.70 7.82 9.34
CA ALA A 66 8.78 7.58 8.23
C ALA A 66 9.15 6.32 7.44
N VAL A 67 10.43 6.13 7.13
CA VAL A 67 10.91 4.93 6.44
C VAL A 67 10.69 3.68 7.30
N ALA A 68 10.99 3.75 8.60
CA ALA A 68 10.77 2.63 9.51
C ALA A 68 9.28 2.22 9.59
N LEU A 69 8.38 3.19 9.79
CA LEU A 69 6.94 2.94 9.88
C LEU A 69 6.36 2.44 8.56
N ALA A 70 6.76 3.03 7.43
CA ALA A 70 6.33 2.58 6.11
C ALA A 70 6.83 1.16 5.81
N SER A 71 8.06 0.83 6.22
CA SER A 71 8.61 -0.53 6.07
C SER A 71 7.82 -1.54 6.89
N ILE A 72 7.45 -1.21 8.14
CA ILE A 72 6.60 -2.06 8.98
C ILE A 72 5.23 -2.27 8.32
N ASN A 73 4.62 -1.23 7.75
CA ASN A 73 3.34 -1.34 7.04
C ASN A 73 3.43 -2.28 5.83
N VAL A 74 4.43 -2.10 4.96
CA VAL A 74 4.65 -2.96 3.78
C VAL A 74 4.86 -4.41 4.23
N VAL A 75 5.88 -4.66 5.06
CA VAL A 75 6.26 -6.03 5.45
C VAL A 75 5.13 -6.71 6.20
N GLY A 76 4.55 -6.06 7.21
CA GLY A 76 3.44 -6.61 7.98
C GLY A 76 2.21 -6.85 7.12
N GLY A 77 1.87 -5.91 6.24
CA GLY A 77 0.74 -6.03 5.33
C GLY A 77 0.87 -7.22 4.39
N TYR A 78 2.02 -7.40 3.75
CA TYR A 78 2.23 -8.53 2.83
C TYR A 78 2.26 -9.88 3.56
N LEU A 79 2.91 -9.97 4.73
CA LEU A 79 2.97 -11.21 5.53
C LEU A 79 1.58 -11.65 6.00
N VAL A 80 0.78 -10.73 6.51
CA VAL A 80 -0.58 -11.02 6.98
C VAL A 80 -1.48 -11.41 5.81
N THR A 81 -1.37 -10.70 4.68
CA THR A 81 -2.17 -11.00 3.48
C THR A 81 -1.83 -12.38 2.91
N ASP A 82 -0.55 -12.75 2.84
CA ASP A 82 -0.13 -14.08 2.38
C ASP A 82 -0.68 -15.18 3.30
N ARG A 83 -0.59 -15.00 4.62
CA ARG A 83 -1.17 -15.94 5.59
C ARG A 83 -2.68 -16.08 5.42
N MET A 84 -3.40 -14.99 5.16
CA MET A 84 -4.85 -15.01 4.93
C MET A 84 -5.22 -15.74 3.64
N LEU A 85 -4.51 -15.45 2.54
CA LEU A 85 -4.74 -16.11 1.25
C LEU A 85 -4.33 -17.60 1.28
N GLY A 86 -3.34 -17.95 2.10
CA GLY A 86 -2.95 -19.34 2.35
C GLY A 86 -4.08 -20.22 2.88
N MET A 87 -5.07 -19.66 3.58
CA MET A 87 -6.23 -20.39 4.08
C MET A 87 -7.18 -20.86 2.96
N PHE A 88 -7.09 -20.27 1.76
CA PHE A 88 -7.89 -20.66 0.59
C PHE A 88 -7.19 -21.68 -0.30
N LYS A 89 -5.90 -21.96 -0.07
CA LYS A 89 -5.20 -23.04 -0.78
C LYS A 89 -5.77 -24.37 -0.30
N LYS A 90 -6.16 -25.24 -1.24
CA LYS A 90 -6.47 -26.63 -0.91
C LYS A 90 -5.24 -27.23 -0.23
N LYS A 91 -5.44 -27.91 0.89
CA LYS A 91 -4.40 -28.71 1.53
C LYS A 91 -3.93 -29.72 0.48
N ASP A 92 -2.69 -29.60 0.00
CA ASP A 92 -2.10 -30.67 -0.81
C ASP A 92 -2.20 -31.95 0.02
N LYS A 93 -2.70 -33.02 -0.63
CA LYS A 93 -2.78 -34.35 -0.01
C LYS A 93 -1.39 -34.90 0.21
#